data_AF-A0A6V7HA22-F1
#
_entry.id   AF-A0A6V7HA22-F1
#
_cell.length_a   1.000
_cell.length_b   1.000
_cell.length_c   1.000
_cell.angle_alpha   90.00
_cell.angle_beta   90.00
_cell.angle_gamma   90.00
#
_symmetry.space_group_name_H-M   'P 1'
#
loop_
_entity.id
_entity.type
_entity.pdbx_description
1 polymer ?
#
loop_
_entity_poly.entity_id
_entity_poly.type
_entity_poly.pdbx_seq_one_letter_code
_entity_poly.pdbx_strand_id
1 'polypeptide(L)'
;MGMARHAQFLGRTVMVQNNNLEKANRLLNNVLSKEGIFEQYRRTRYYEKPTEKRRRINYEKCKAIYCEDMTRKIQFILRKNRENPFPGS
;
A
#
# COMPACT_ATOMS: atom_id res chain seq x y z
N MET A 1 -11.31 37.46 -7.14
CA MET A 1 -11.30 36.02 -6.84
C MET A 1 -10.61 35.32 -8.00
N GLY A 2 -9.51 34.59 -7.76
CA GLY A 2 -8.76 33.93 -8.83
C GLY A 2 -9.49 32.68 -9.34
N MET A 3 -9.53 32.49 -10.65
CA MET A 3 -10.05 31.28 -11.28
C MET A 3 -9.29 30.05 -10.78
N ALA A 4 -10.00 28.94 -10.56
CA ALA A 4 -9.38 27.68 -10.17
C ALA A 4 -8.44 27.18 -11.28
N ARG A 5 -7.18 26.89 -10.93
CA ARG A 5 -6.17 26.39 -11.89
C ARG A 5 -6.42 24.94 -12.33
N HIS A 6 -7.26 24.20 -11.60
CA HIS A 6 -7.58 22.79 -11.84
C HIS A 6 -9.08 22.53 -11.65
N ALA A 7 -9.59 21.51 -12.36
CA ALA A 7 -10.96 21.05 -12.21
C ALA A 7 -11.23 20.55 -10.79
N GLN A 8 -12.30 21.06 -10.18
CA GLN A 8 -12.75 20.63 -8.85
C GLN A 8 -13.43 19.25 -8.94
N PHE A 9 -13.40 18.50 -7.84
CA PHE A 9 -14.08 17.20 -7.70
C PHE A 9 -13.66 16.08 -8.67
N LEU A 10 -12.54 16.26 -9.38
CA LEU A 10 -12.02 15.23 -10.29
C LEU A 10 -11.11 14.22 -9.57
N GLY A 11 -10.13 14.72 -8.80
CA GLY A 11 -9.16 13.88 -8.10
C GLY A 11 -9.66 13.44 -6.72
N ARG A 12 -9.43 12.16 -6.37
CA ARG A 12 -9.67 11.60 -5.01
C ARG A 12 -11.08 11.86 -4.48
N THR A 13 -12.04 11.93 -5.40
CA THR A 13 -13.46 12.10 -5.10
C THR A 13 -14.14 10.75 -5.25
N VAL A 14 -14.98 10.37 -4.30
CA VAL A 14 -15.69 9.09 -4.28
C VAL A 14 -17.18 9.34 -4.19
N MET A 15 -17.94 8.78 -5.14
CA MET A 15 -19.40 8.87 -5.12
C MET A 15 -19.98 7.91 -4.09
N VAL A 16 -20.94 8.39 -3.31
CA VAL A 16 -21.64 7.59 -2.31
C VAL A 16 -22.76 6.82 -2.99
N GLN A 17 -22.77 5.50 -2.82
CA GLN A 17 -23.83 4.62 -3.33
C GLN A 17 -24.76 4.22 -2.20
N ASN A 18 -26.07 4.21 -2.45
CA ASN A 18 -27.11 3.73 -1.52
C ASN A 18 -27.03 4.35 -0.12
N ASN A 19 -26.65 5.64 -0.05
CA ASN A 19 -26.42 6.38 1.19
C ASN A 19 -25.43 5.70 2.18
N ASN A 20 -24.57 4.79 1.69
CA ASN A 20 -23.59 4.10 2.52
C ASN A 20 -22.28 4.89 2.59
N LEU A 21 -22.22 5.83 3.54
CA LEU A 21 -21.07 6.69 3.78
C LEU A 21 -19.84 5.92 4.27
N GLU A 22 -20.04 4.89 5.08
CA GLU A 22 -18.94 4.14 5.68
C GLU A 22 -18.14 3.39 4.62
N LYS A 23 -18.83 2.76 3.66
CA LYS A 23 -18.19 2.10 2.51
C LYS A 23 -17.42 3.08 1.64
N ALA A 24 -18.01 4.26 1.36
CA ALA A 24 -17.36 5.30 0.57
C ALA A 24 -16.09 5.83 1.26
N ASN A 25 -16.13 6.07 2.57
CA ASN A 25 -14.99 6.53 3.34
C ASN A 25 -13.86 5.47 3.40
N ARG A 26 -14.22 4.19 3.59
CA ARG A 26 -13.24 3.08 3.54
C ARG A 26 -12.59 2.99 2.16
N LEU A 27 -13.36 3.14 1.09
CA LEU A 27 -12.83 3.13 -0.27
C LEU A 27 -11.88 4.30 -0.50
N LEU A 28 -12.28 5.51 -0.07
CA LEU A 28 -11.42 6.69 -0.15
C LEU A 28 -10.10 6.48 0.61
N ASN A 29 -10.16 6.00 1.86
CA ASN A 29 -8.97 5.71 2.65
C ASN A 29 -8.05 4.67 2.00
N ASN A 30 -8.63 3.65 1.36
CA ASN A 30 -7.86 2.66 0.60
C ASN A 30 -7.18 3.27 -0.63
N VAL A 31 -7.86 4.14 -1.38
CA VAL A 31 -7.27 4.87 -2.52
C VAL A 31 -6.10 5.74 -2.06
N LEU A 32 -6.30 6.55 -1.01
CA LEU A 32 -5.27 7.41 -0.46
C LEU A 32 -4.07 6.62 0.10
N SER A 33 -4.32 5.44 0.67
CA SER A 33 -3.28 4.54 1.17
C SER A 33 -2.47 3.90 0.05
N LYS A 34 -3.15 3.44 -1.02
CA LYS A 34 -2.49 2.86 -2.20
C LYS A 34 -1.64 3.87 -2.96
N GLU A 35 -2.11 5.12 -3.06
CA GLU A 35 -1.33 6.22 -3.63
C GLU A 35 -0.17 6.68 -2.71
N GLY A 36 -0.11 6.20 -1.47
CA GLY A 36 0.96 6.54 -0.52
C GLY A 36 0.87 7.95 0.05
N ILE A 37 -0.27 8.64 -0.07
CA ILE A 37 -0.42 10.05 0.36
C ILE A 37 -0.23 10.21 1.85
N PHE A 38 -0.80 9.30 2.64
CA PHE A 38 -0.63 9.36 4.09
C PHE A 38 0.83 9.20 4.49
N GLU A 39 1.58 8.37 3.78
CA GLU A 39 3.01 8.19 4.03
C GLU A 39 3.80 9.42 3.62
N GLN A 40 3.51 9.99 2.45
CA GLN A 40 4.12 11.25 2.01
C GLN A 40 3.83 12.36 3.03
N TYR A 41 2.57 12.55 3.43
CA TYR A 41 2.17 13.54 4.42
C TYR A 41 2.94 13.37 5.73
N ARG A 42 3.02 12.14 6.25
CA ARG A 42 3.75 11.84 7.49
C ARG A 42 5.24 12.19 7.37
N ARG A 43 5.85 11.95 6.21
CA ARG A 43 7.26 12.24 5.92
C ARG A 43 7.52 13.73 5.72
N THR A 44 6.60 14.47 5.11
CA THR A 44 6.75 15.92 4.87
C THR A 44 6.52 16.77 6.11
N ARG A 45 6.08 16.20 7.24
CA ARG A 45 5.94 16.95 8.51
C ARG A 45 7.25 17.53 9.02
N TYR A 46 8.37 16.87 8.73
CA TYR A 46 9.70 17.33 9.11
C TYR A 46 10.66 17.17 7.93
N TYR A 47 11.71 17.99 7.91
CA TYR A 47 12.73 17.87 6.87
C TYR A 47 13.53 16.56 7.04
N GLU A 48 13.50 15.71 6.01
CA GLU A 48 14.34 14.52 5.90
C GLU A 48 15.65 14.89 5.17
N LYS A 49 16.80 14.71 5.84
CA LYS A 49 18.12 14.94 5.22
C LYS A 49 18.30 14.01 4.00
N PRO A 50 19.00 14.44 2.94
CA PRO A 50 19.13 13.64 1.71
C PRO A 50 19.83 12.29 1.94
N THR A 51 20.79 12.23 2.85
CA THR A 51 21.51 10.99 3.21
C THR A 51 20.57 9.97 3.86
N GLU A 52 19.72 10.43 4.78
CA GLU A 52 18.73 9.59 5.47
C GLU A 52 17.66 9.11 4.51
N LYS A 53 17.17 9.99 3.62
CA LYS A 53 16.26 9.61 2.53
C LYS A 53 16.82 8.51 1.64
N ARG A 54 18.10 8.59 1.26
CA ARG A 54 18.78 7.57 0.45
C ARG A 54 18.84 6.23 1.18
N ARG A 55 19.22 6.23 2.46
CA ARG A 55 19.26 5.02 3.31
C ARG A 55 17.90 4.37 3.42
N ARG A 56 16.86 5.16 3.69
CA ARG A 56 15.47 4.68 3.79
C ARG A 56 14.98 4.05 2.49
N ILE A 57 15.15 4.72 1.36
CA ILE A 57 14.72 4.19 0.04
C ILE A 57 15.44 2.87 -0.26
N ASN A 58 16.73 2.76 0.05
CA ASN A 58 17.47 1.53 -0.14
C ASN A 58 16.90 0.39 0.72
N TYR A 59 16.66 0.65 2.00
CA TYR A 59 16.04 -0.31 2.91
C TYR A 59 14.66 -0.77 2.45
N GLU A 60 13.79 0.17 2.04
CA GLU A 60 12.44 -0.15 1.54
C GLU A 60 12.49 -1.04 0.30
N LYS A 61 13.40 -0.78 -0.63
CA LYS A 61 13.59 -1.60 -1.84
C LYS A 61 14.07 -3.01 -1.49
N CYS A 62 15.10 -3.14 -0.66
CA CYS A 62 15.62 -4.44 -0.24
C CYS A 62 14.56 -5.26 0.50
N LYS A 63 13.79 -4.61 1.37
CA LYS A 63 12.69 -5.24 2.09
C LYS A 63 11.59 -5.72 1.13
N ALA A 64 11.22 -4.90 0.14
CA ALA A 64 10.20 -5.26 -0.85
C ALA A 64 10.61 -6.51 -1.65
N ILE A 65 11.84 -6.53 -2.17
CA ILE A 65 12.40 -7.68 -2.92
C ILE A 65 12.38 -8.95 -2.05
N TYR A 66 12.87 -8.85 -0.81
CA TYR A 66 12.88 -9.99 0.11
C TYR A 66 11.47 -10.50 0.42
N CYS A 67 10.53 -9.61 0.73
CA CYS A 67 9.15 -9.99 1.01
C CYS A 67 8.51 -10.67 -0.20
N GLU A 68 8.74 -10.14 -1.42
CA GLU A 68 8.23 -10.73 -2.66
C GLU A 68 8.80 -12.14 -2.89
N ASP A 69 10.11 -12.32 -2.77
CA ASP A 69 10.78 -13.61 -2.90
C ASP A 69 10.28 -14.62 -1.86
N MET A 70 10.12 -14.17 -0.61
CA MET A 70 9.61 -15.01 0.47
C MET A 70 8.16 -15.41 0.23
N THR A 71 7.29 -14.50 -0.23
CA THR A 71 5.91 -14.83 -0.60
C THR A 71 5.88 -15.87 -1.72
N ARG A 72 6.71 -15.72 -2.77
CA ARG A 72 6.83 -16.70 -3.85
C ARG A 72 7.28 -18.07 -3.33
N LYS A 73 8.27 -18.11 -2.44
CA LYS A 73 8.73 -19.36 -1.80
C LYS A 73 7.64 -20.01 -0.95
N ILE A 74 6.92 -19.23 -0.14
CA ILE A 74 5.82 -19.73 0.69
C ILE A 74 4.75 -20.36 -0.20
N GLN A 75 4.30 -19.67 -1.26
CA GLN A 75 3.30 -20.21 -2.19
C GLN A 75 3.75 -21.52 -2.84
N PHE A 76 5.04 -21.62 -3.20
CA PHE A 76 5.62 -22.83 -3.75
C PHE A 76 5.60 -24.00 -2.75
N ILE A 77 6.05 -23.76 -1.51
CA ILE A 77 6.12 -24.78 -0.46
C ILE A 77 4.72 -25.22 -0.01
N LEU A 78 3.77 -24.28 0.07
CA LEU A 78 2.38 -24.55 0.48
C LEU A 78 1.72 -25.64 -0.37
N ARG A 79 2.14 -25.86 -1.62
CA ARG A 79 1.68 -26.97 -2.46
C ARG A 79 1.93 -28.35 -1.82
N LYS A 80 2.94 -28.48 -0.96
CA LYS A 80 3.29 -29.72 -0.26
C LYS A 80 2.74 -29.78 1.16
N ASN A 81 2.01 -28.75 1.61
CA ASN A 81 1.33 -28.74 2.91
C ASN A 81 0.05 -29.57 2.85
N ARG A 82 0.22 -30.89 2.68
CA ARG A 82 -0.84 -31.90 2.68
C ARG A 82 -0.53 -32.93 3.75
N GLU A 83 -1.53 -33.70 4.17
CA GLU A 83 -1.31 -34.84 5.06
C GLU A 83 -0.27 -35.80 4.49
N ASN A 84 0.50 -36.44 5.37
CA ASN A 84 1.56 -37.35 4.95
C ASN A 84 0.94 -38.49 4.12
N PRO A 85 1.33 -38.65 2.84
CA PRO A 85 0.77 -39.72 2.00
C PRO A 85 1.17 -41.13 2.46
N PHE A 86 2.17 -41.27 3.32
CA PHE A 86 2.63 -42.56 3.86
C PHE A 86 2.56 -42.56 5.39
N PRO A 87 1.35 -42.72 5.97
CA PRO A 87 1.22 -42.94 7.41
C PRO A 87 1.71 -44.35 7.77
N GLY A 88 2.74 -44.45 8.60
CA GLY A 88 3.21 -45.73 9.16
C GLY A 88 4.43 -46.39 8.48
N SER A 89 5.07 -45.72 7.51
CA SER A 89 6.47 -45.97 7.14
C SER A 89 7.44 -45.25 8.08
#